data_AF-A0A9P1IGD6-F1
#
_entry.id   AF-A0A9P1IGD6-F1
#
_cell.length_a   1.000
_cell.length_b   1.000
_cell.length_c   1.000
_cell.angle_alpha   90.00
_cell.angle_beta   90.00
_cell.angle_gamma   90.00
#
_symmetry.space_group_name_H-M   'P 1'
#
loop_
_entity.id
_entity.type
_entity.pdbx_description
1 polymer ?
#
loop_
_entity_poly.entity_id
_entity_poly.type
_entity_poly.pdbx_seq_one_letter_code
_entity_poly.pdbx_strand_id
1 'polypeptide(L)'
;MYEIIQPYIPTGAFKDALIYYSTVILVCQLGRYICDKTLSKKSRFYILAIEFFGTLQVTTTVYENAVIDIYLGRKCFALTLFIMGILFAYYNRGAYCGPFMPIEQFYYNKISLSHFVQLLAAQFSAGYISYRFARTIWLQATIQSEPHINIVGIYEQCAFNHPYHIYLHLLFELVGSFTIRHVLTRSTSSTFSAFFMAMVFTGVVTFVGDQALDPLIATTLFYGCRGLDFQHFILVYWISPVIGWLLSAHIDSKAVQPKKSKKKTN
;
A
#
# COMPACT_ATOMS: atom_id res chain seq x y z
N MET A 1 -11.50 32.48 -32.33
CA MET A 1 -10.61 31.37 -32.73
C MET A 1 -10.13 30.75 -31.44
N TYR A 2 -10.80 29.71 -30.96
CA TYR A 2 -10.41 29.01 -29.73
C TYR A 2 -9.21 28.14 -30.08
N GLU A 3 -8.02 28.52 -29.61
CA GLU A 3 -6.89 27.61 -29.59
C GLU A 3 -7.25 26.45 -28.67
N ILE A 4 -7.53 25.31 -29.28
CA ILE A 4 -7.51 24.02 -28.61
C ILE A 4 -6.04 23.82 -28.22
N ILE A 5 -5.70 24.14 -26.97
CA ILE A 5 -4.42 23.75 -26.37
C ILE A 5 -4.37 22.23 -26.50
N GLN A 6 -3.60 21.72 -27.46
CA GLN A 6 -3.30 20.31 -27.51
C GLN A 6 -2.67 19.92 -26.17
N PRO A 7 -3.12 18.82 -25.52
CA PRO A 7 -2.41 18.32 -24.37
C PRO A 7 -1.00 17.95 -24.82
N TYR A 8 -0.02 18.72 -24.38
CA TYR A 8 1.39 18.37 -24.48
C TYR A 8 1.56 17.08 -23.67
N ILE A 9 1.59 15.94 -24.35
CA ILE A 9 2.02 14.67 -23.75
C ILE A 9 3.55 14.71 -23.86
N PRO A 10 4.29 15.02 -22.78
CA PRO A 10 5.74 14.96 -22.83
C PRO A 10 6.12 13.54 -23.26
N THR A 11 6.79 13.42 -24.41
CA THR A 11 7.04 12.15 -25.13
C THR A 11 7.81 11.10 -24.32
N GLY A 12 8.32 11.46 -23.14
CA GLY A 12 9.02 10.57 -22.21
C GLY A 12 8.17 9.97 -21.08
N ALA A 13 7.03 10.56 -20.67
CA ALA A 13 6.37 10.17 -19.41
C ALA A 13 5.97 8.69 -19.34
N PHE A 14 5.42 8.14 -20.42
CA PHE A 14 5.07 6.72 -20.49
C PHE A 14 6.31 5.81 -20.44
N LYS A 15 7.35 6.17 -21.20
CA LYS A 15 8.61 5.42 -21.24
C LYS A 15 9.28 5.41 -19.87
N ASP A 16 9.33 6.55 -19.21
CA ASP A 16 9.98 6.70 -17.91
C ASP A 16 9.21 5.96 -16.83
N ALA A 17 7.88 6.04 -16.81
CA ALA A 17 7.06 5.24 -15.91
C ALA A 17 7.29 3.73 -16.16
N LEU A 18 7.33 3.29 -17.42
CA LEU A 18 7.61 1.88 -17.74
C LEU A 18 8.98 1.45 -17.21
N ILE A 19 10.02 2.27 -17.39
CA ILE A 19 11.36 2.02 -16.85
C ILE A 19 11.32 1.97 -15.32
N TYR A 20 10.61 2.91 -14.69
CA TYR A 20 10.47 3.00 -13.24
C TYR A 20 9.85 1.72 -12.67
N TYR A 21 8.64 1.34 -13.11
CA TYR A 21 7.97 0.14 -12.63
C TYR A 21 8.79 -1.12 -12.92
N SER A 22 9.39 -1.21 -14.11
CA SER A 22 10.23 -2.36 -14.48
C SER A 22 11.44 -2.48 -13.56
N THR A 23 12.15 -1.39 -13.28
CA THR A 23 13.31 -1.41 -12.37
C THR A 23 12.90 -1.81 -10.96
N VAL A 24 11.83 -1.23 -10.41
CA VAL A 24 11.35 -1.55 -9.06
C VAL A 24 10.95 -3.02 -8.96
N ILE A 25 10.16 -3.52 -9.91
CA ILE A 25 9.72 -4.91 -9.95
C ILE A 25 10.94 -5.83 -10.10
N LEU A 26 11.82 -5.58 -11.06
CA LEU A 26 12.99 -6.45 -11.30
C LEU A 26 13.89 -6.55 -10.06
N VAL A 27 14.22 -5.43 -9.42
CA VAL A 27 15.05 -5.42 -8.20
C VAL A 27 14.37 -6.21 -7.07
N CYS A 28 13.10 -5.97 -6.82
CA CYS A 28 12.38 -6.64 -5.72
C CYS A 28 12.11 -8.12 -6.01
N GLN A 29 11.86 -8.49 -7.27
CA GLN A 29 11.69 -9.89 -7.67
C GLN A 29 13.01 -10.65 -7.65
N LEU A 30 14.12 -10.02 -8.07
CA LEU A 30 15.45 -10.60 -7.98
C LEU A 30 15.86 -10.80 -6.52
N GLY A 31 15.62 -9.82 -5.64
CA GLY A 31 15.85 -9.95 -4.20
C GLY A 31 15.11 -11.15 -3.61
N ARG A 32 13.81 -11.27 -3.89
CA ARG A 32 13.00 -12.43 -3.46
C ARG A 32 13.48 -13.75 -4.05
N TYR A 33 13.89 -13.76 -5.32
CA TYR A 33 14.47 -14.95 -5.97
C TYR A 33 15.78 -15.39 -5.30
N ILE A 34 16.66 -14.44 -4.95
CA ILE A 34 17.89 -14.74 -4.21
C ILE A 34 17.54 -15.33 -2.84
N CYS A 35 16.56 -14.78 -2.12
CA CYS A 35 16.08 -15.36 -0.87
C CYS A 35 15.56 -16.80 -1.04
N ASP A 36 14.79 -17.07 -2.10
CA ASP A 36 14.30 -18.42 -2.44
C ASP A 36 15.45 -19.43 -2.67
N LYS A 37 16.59 -18.97 -3.18
CA LYS A 37 17.76 -19.81 -3.48
C LYS A 37 18.73 -19.97 -2.31
N THR A 38 18.79 -19.00 -1.41
CA THR A 38 19.84 -18.92 -0.37
C THR A 38 19.33 -19.20 1.03
N LEU A 39 18.03 -18.99 1.30
CA LEU A 39 17.46 -19.08 2.64
C LEU A 39 16.42 -20.21 2.72
N SER A 40 16.33 -20.84 3.89
CA SER A 40 15.24 -21.80 4.16
C SER A 40 13.91 -21.06 4.28
N LYS A 41 12.89 -21.52 3.55
CA LYS A 41 11.54 -20.92 3.55
C LYS A 41 10.85 -20.86 4.92
N LYS A 42 11.27 -21.73 5.85
CA LYS A 42 10.77 -21.75 7.24
C LYS A 42 11.54 -20.83 8.18
N SER A 43 12.68 -20.30 7.74
CA SER A 43 13.51 -19.43 8.58
C SER A 43 12.86 -18.06 8.75
N ARG A 44 13.06 -17.46 9.92
CA ARG A 44 12.60 -16.09 10.18
C ARG A 44 13.23 -15.09 9.22
N PHE A 45 14.52 -15.25 8.92
CA PHE A 45 15.22 -14.40 7.95
C PHE A 45 14.56 -14.41 6.57
N TYR A 46 14.16 -15.58 6.06
CA TYR A 46 13.44 -15.66 4.79
C TYR A 46 12.12 -14.88 4.85
N ILE A 47 11.30 -15.10 5.88
CA ILE A 47 9.99 -14.43 6.03
C ILE A 47 10.17 -12.91 6.07
N LEU A 48 11.12 -12.41 6.88
CA LEU A 48 11.40 -10.99 7.01
C LEU A 48 11.96 -10.37 5.72
N ALA A 49 12.78 -11.11 4.97
CA ALA A 49 13.31 -10.64 3.69
C ALA A 49 12.23 -10.59 2.60
N ILE A 50 11.36 -11.60 2.53
CA ILE A 50 10.19 -11.60 1.64
C ILE A 50 9.26 -10.43 1.99
N GLU A 51 9.02 -10.19 3.28
CA GLU A 51 8.24 -9.05 3.77
C GLU A 51 8.87 -7.71 3.36
N PHE A 52 10.18 -7.56 3.55
CA PHE A 52 10.93 -6.37 3.17
C PHE A 52 10.81 -6.08 1.67
N PHE A 53 11.11 -7.06 0.80
CA PHE A 53 11.06 -6.84 -0.66
C PHE A 53 9.65 -6.68 -1.19
N GLY A 54 8.66 -7.38 -0.61
CA GLY A 54 7.25 -7.18 -0.95
C GLY A 54 6.80 -5.76 -0.63
N THR A 55 7.08 -5.32 0.60
CA THR A 55 6.76 -3.96 1.07
C THR A 55 7.49 -2.89 0.27
N LEU A 56 8.79 -3.08 0.01
CA LEU A 56 9.61 -2.14 -0.76
C LEU A 56 9.05 -1.95 -2.17
N GLN A 57 8.61 -3.04 -2.81
CA GLN A 57 8.01 -2.96 -4.13
C GLN A 57 6.76 -2.09 -4.11
N VAL A 58 5.80 -2.37 -3.22
CA VAL A 58 4.53 -1.63 -3.13
C VAL A 58 4.79 -0.15 -2.81
N THR A 59 5.52 0.12 -1.73
CA THR A 59 5.83 1.48 -1.25
C THR A 59 6.67 2.29 -2.24
N THR A 60 7.56 1.67 -3.00
CA THR A 60 8.33 2.39 -4.04
C THR A 60 7.44 2.70 -5.24
N THR A 61 6.54 1.79 -5.64
CA THR A 61 5.68 2.02 -6.81
C THR A 61 4.62 3.10 -6.63
N VAL A 62 4.19 3.38 -5.40
CA VAL A 62 3.20 4.45 -5.15
C VAL A 62 3.73 5.84 -5.45
N TYR A 63 5.04 6.05 -5.42
CA TYR A 63 5.64 7.34 -5.74
C TYR A 63 5.44 7.76 -7.20
N GLU A 64 5.42 6.80 -8.13
CA GLU A 64 5.25 7.06 -9.58
C GLU A 64 3.79 7.38 -9.96
N ASN A 65 2.85 7.13 -9.04
CA ASN A 65 1.42 7.36 -9.27
C ASN A 65 1.12 8.80 -9.72
N ALA A 66 1.79 9.79 -9.11
CA ALA A 66 1.61 11.20 -9.44
C ALA A 66 2.08 11.53 -10.87
N VAL A 67 3.16 10.91 -11.35
CA VAL A 67 3.64 11.07 -12.74
C VAL A 67 2.56 10.60 -13.70
N ILE A 68 1.97 9.42 -13.45
CA ILE A 68 0.95 8.87 -14.34
C ILE A 68 -0.33 9.70 -14.32
N ASP A 69 -0.86 10.07 -13.15
CA ASP A 69 -2.12 10.83 -13.06
C ASP A 69 -1.98 12.20 -13.74
N ILE A 70 -0.88 12.91 -13.50
CA ILE A 70 -0.65 14.27 -14.03
C ILE A 70 -0.37 14.26 -15.53
N TYR A 71 0.48 13.35 -16.03
CA TYR A 71 1.00 13.43 -17.40
C TYR A 71 0.38 12.43 -18.38
N LEU A 72 -0.10 11.28 -17.93
CA LEU A 72 -0.79 10.28 -18.76
C LEU A 72 -2.30 10.31 -18.55
N GLY A 73 -2.75 10.99 -17.50
CA GLY A 73 -4.15 11.21 -17.18
C GLY A 73 -4.76 10.10 -16.33
N ARG A 74 -5.86 10.46 -15.68
CA ARG A 74 -6.55 9.64 -14.67
C ARG A 74 -6.99 8.26 -15.13
N LYS A 75 -7.33 8.08 -16.41
CA LYS A 75 -7.71 6.78 -16.97
C LYS A 75 -6.51 5.82 -17.05
N CYS A 76 -5.37 6.31 -17.53
CA CYS A 76 -4.13 5.55 -17.57
C CYS A 76 -3.66 5.22 -16.15
N PHE A 77 -3.78 6.19 -15.24
CA PHE A 77 -3.49 5.98 -13.83
C PHE A 77 -4.31 4.86 -13.20
N ALA A 78 -5.63 4.89 -13.36
CA ALA A 78 -6.52 3.85 -12.84
C ALA A 78 -6.19 2.46 -13.41
N LEU A 79 -5.93 2.38 -14.72
CA LEU A 79 -5.55 1.12 -15.36
C LEU A 79 -4.22 0.59 -14.82
N THR A 80 -3.21 1.45 -14.66
CA THR A 80 -1.90 1.05 -14.12
C THR A 80 -2.02 0.56 -12.69
N LEU A 81 -2.74 1.27 -11.82
CA LEU A 81 -2.99 0.82 -10.44
C LEU A 81 -3.68 -0.53 -10.39
N PHE A 82 -4.69 -0.74 -11.23
CA PHE A 82 -5.43 -2.00 -11.26
C PHE A 82 -4.53 -3.17 -11.69
N ILE A 83 -3.75 -3.00 -12.76
CA ILE A 83 -2.80 -4.02 -13.23
C ILE A 83 -1.74 -4.29 -12.17
N MET A 84 -1.15 -3.25 -11.58
CA MET A 84 -0.13 -3.39 -10.54
C MET A 84 -0.68 -4.08 -9.29
N GLY A 85 -1.90 -3.75 -8.87
CA GLY A 85 -2.57 -4.41 -7.74
C GLY A 85 -2.73 -5.92 -7.97
N ILE A 86 -3.13 -6.33 -9.17
CA ILE A 86 -3.22 -7.74 -9.55
C ILE A 86 -1.84 -8.40 -9.54
N LEU A 87 -0.84 -7.77 -10.18
CA LEU A 87 0.53 -8.28 -10.22
C LEU A 87 1.07 -8.47 -8.80
N PHE A 88 0.88 -7.51 -7.91
CA PHE A 88 1.37 -7.59 -6.54
C PHE A 88 0.71 -8.73 -5.79
N ALA A 89 -0.61 -8.91 -5.93
CA ALA A 89 -1.33 -10.00 -5.29
C ALA A 89 -0.81 -11.39 -5.73
N TYR A 90 -0.51 -11.58 -7.02
CA TYR A 90 0.01 -12.85 -7.53
C TYR A 90 1.49 -13.08 -7.21
N TYR A 91 2.32 -12.04 -7.26
CA TYR A 91 3.77 -12.15 -7.09
C TYR A 91 4.26 -11.84 -5.68
N ASN A 92 3.35 -11.77 -4.69
CA ASN A 92 3.74 -11.34 -3.33
C ASN A 92 4.58 -12.36 -2.56
N ARG A 93 4.56 -13.64 -2.96
CA ARG A 93 5.20 -14.77 -2.25
C ARG A 93 4.81 -14.87 -0.76
N GLY A 94 3.61 -14.43 -0.41
CA GLY A 94 3.09 -14.50 0.96
C GLY A 94 3.56 -13.39 1.90
N ALA A 95 4.23 -12.35 1.41
CA ALA A 95 4.39 -11.12 2.19
C ALA A 95 3.02 -10.51 2.53
N TYR A 96 2.92 -9.84 3.68
CA TYR A 96 1.74 -9.06 4.06
C TYR A 96 1.75 -7.68 3.39
N CYS A 97 2.94 -7.08 3.25
CA CYS A 97 3.17 -5.75 2.66
C CYS A 97 2.49 -4.60 3.41
N GLY A 98 2.01 -4.84 4.62
CA GLY A 98 1.29 -3.87 5.42
C GLY A 98 1.08 -4.36 6.85
N PRO A 99 0.81 -3.46 7.80
CA PRO A 99 0.86 -3.77 9.22
C PRO A 99 -0.42 -4.45 9.73
N PHE A 100 -1.54 -4.37 9.01
CA PHE A 100 -2.83 -4.88 9.50
C PHE A 100 -2.83 -6.36 9.86
N MET A 101 -2.34 -7.22 8.97
CA MET A 101 -2.33 -8.65 9.23
C MET A 101 -1.37 -9.02 10.38
N PRO A 102 -0.14 -8.49 10.46
CA PRO A 102 0.70 -8.63 11.66
C PRO A 102 0.02 -8.14 12.94
N ILE A 103 -0.66 -6.98 12.91
CA ILE A 103 -1.39 -6.43 14.07
C ILE A 103 -2.51 -7.39 14.50
N GLU A 104 -3.33 -7.87 13.57
CA GLU A 104 -4.38 -8.83 13.85
C GLU A 104 -3.81 -10.13 14.45
N GLN A 105 -2.76 -10.69 13.84
CA GLN A 105 -2.14 -11.91 14.32
C GLN A 105 -1.56 -11.73 15.73
N PHE A 106 -0.96 -10.59 16.02
CA PHE A 106 -0.47 -10.28 17.35
C PHE A 106 -1.61 -10.12 18.36
N TYR A 107 -2.66 -9.36 18.01
CA TYR A 107 -3.84 -9.13 18.85
C TYR A 107 -4.54 -10.43 19.26
N TYR A 108 -4.63 -11.40 18.35
CA TYR A 108 -5.20 -12.72 18.61
C TYR A 108 -4.17 -13.77 19.07
N ASN A 109 -2.97 -13.36 19.50
CA ASN A 109 -1.91 -14.24 20.01
C ASN A 109 -1.47 -15.36 19.04
N LYS A 110 -1.57 -15.14 17.73
CA LYS A 110 -1.11 -16.07 16.68
C LYS A 110 0.38 -15.96 16.41
N ILE A 111 1.00 -14.81 16.72
CA ILE A 111 2.45 -14.58 16.63
C ILE A 111 2.97 -13.98 17.94
N SER A 112 4.24 -14.22 18.25
CA SER A 112 4.90 -13.63 19.43
C SER A 112 5.23 -12.15 19.22
N LEU A 113 5.38 -11.40 20.32
CA LEU A 113 5.80 -9.99 20.28
C LEU A 113 7.11 -9.80 19.50
N SER A 114 8.09 -10.69 19.71
CA SER A 114 9.36 -10.65 18.98
C SER A 114 9.17 -10.78 17.47
N HIS A 115 8.32 -11.70 17.00
CA HIS A 115 8.06 -11.86 15.58
C HIS A 115 7.29 -10.67 14.99
N PHE A 116 6.30 -10.16 15.73
CA PHE A 116 5.53 -8.98 15.37
C PHE A 116 6.42 -7.75 15.17
N VAL A 117 7.29 -7.45 16.15
CA VAL A 117 8.22 -6.31 16.07
C VAL A 117 9.19 -6.47 14.90
N GLN A 118 9.67 -7.68 14.63
CA GLN A 118 10.55 -7.94 13.48
C GLN A 118 9.84 -7.70 12.13
N LEU A 119 8.59 -8.12 11.98
CA LEU A 119 7.79 -7.86 10.78
C LEU A 119 7.59 -6.35 10.58
N LEU A 120 7.19 -5.62 11.63
CA LEU A 120 7.06 -4.17 11.55
C LEU A 120 8.41 -3.51 11.21
N ALA A 121 9.50 -3.93 11.83
CA ALA A 121 10.83 -3.38 11.52
C ALA A 121 11.21 -3.59 10.05
N ALA A 122 10.93 -4.76 9.47
CA ALA A 122 11.15 -5.02 8.05
C ALA A 122 10.28 -4.10 7.17
N GLN A 123 9.00 -3.95 7.51
CA GLN A 123 8.05 -3.10 6.79
C GLN A 123 8.44 -1.61 6.83
N PHE A 124 8.73 -1.07 8.02
CA PHE A 124 9.17 0.31 8.19
C PHE A 124 10.53 0.58 7.52
N SER A 125 11.46 -0.38 7.57
CA SER A 125 12.74 -0.25 6.88
C SER A 125 12.54 -0.17 5.37
N ALA A 126 11.66 -1.00 4.81
CA ALA A 126 11.30 -0.95 3.39
C ALA A 126 10.64 0.38 3.01
N GLY A 127 9.65 0.83 3.78
CA GLY A 127 8.99 2.12 3.58
C GLY A 127 9.97 3.30 3.65
N TYR A 128 10.88 3.31 4.63
CA TYR A 128 11.91 4.35 4.74
C TYR A 128 12.88 4.37 3.55
N ILE A 129 13.28 3.21 3.05
CA ILE A 129 14.19 3.09 1.89
C ILE A 129 13.49 3.44 0.57
N SER A 130 12.17 3.22 0.48
CA SER A 130 11.40 3.36 -0.75
C SER A 130 11.53 4.74 -1.40
N TYR A 131 11.46 5.84 -0.62
CA TYR A 131 11.65 7.19 -1.16
C TYR A 131 13.05 7.37 -1.78
N ARG A 132 14.10 6.89 -1.09
CA ARG A 132 15.47 7.00 -1.61
C ARG A 132 15.64 6.19 -2.88
N PHE A 133 15.01 5.03 -2.95
CA PHE A 133 15.02 4.19 -4.15
C PHE A 133 14.28 4.88 -5.30
N ALA A 134 13.05 5.35 -5.07
CA ALA A 134 12.25 6.12 -6.02
C ALA A 134 13.03 7.33 -6.55
N ARG A 135 13.56 8.16 -5.64
CA ARG A 135 14.34 9.35 -5.96
C ARG A 135 15.59 9.04 -6.77
N THR A 136 16.26 7.90 -6.53
CA THR A 136 17.43 7.51 -7.32
C THR A 136 17.04 7.23 -8.77
N ILE A 137 15.92 6.55 -9.00
CA ILE A 137 15.40 6.30 -10.35
C ILE A 137 14.99 7.62 -11.01
N TRP A 138 14.27 8.47 -10.28
CA TRP A 138 13.84 9.77 -10.77
C TRP A 138 15.01 10.68 -11.14
N LEU A 139 16.07 10.78 -10.33
CA LEU A 139 17.22 11.62 -10.65
C LEU A 139 17.93 11.18 -11.95
N GLN A 140 17.85 9.91 -12.31
CA GLN A 140 18.33 9.44 -13.61
C GLN A 140 17.34 9.80 -14.72
N ALA A 141 16.03 9.73 -14.45
CA ALA A 141 14.97 10.13 -15.38
C ALA A 141 14.89 11.65 -15.60
N THR A 142 15.24 12.49 -14.62
CA THR A 142 15.25 13.96 -14.73
C THR A 142 16.27 14.47 -15.74
N ILE A 143 17.31 13.68 -16.04
CA ILE A 143 18.26 13.97 -17.12
C ILE A 143 17.56 13.85 -18.49
N GLN A 144 16.46 13.10 -18.55
CA GLN A 144 15.79 12.70 -19.79
C GLN A 144 14.40 13.33 -19.98
N SER A 145 13.71 13.77 -18.91
CA SER A 145 12.35 14.30 -19.04
C SER A 145 11.93 15.35 -17.99
N GLU A 146 11.24 16.40 -18.46
CA GLU A 146 10.65 17.45 -17.62
C GLU A 146 9.60 16.96 -16.60
N PRO A 147 8.77 15.94 -16.88
CA PRO A 147 7.80 15.41 -15.91
C PRO A 147 8.39 15.04 -14.55
N HIS A 148 9.56 14.40 -14.56
CA HIS A 148 10.24 13.97 -13.34
C HIS A 148 10.84 15.14 -12.55
N ILE A 149 11.24 16.23 -13.23
CA ILE A 149 11.77 17.44 -12.57
C ILE A 149 10.67 18.08 -11.72
N ASN A 150 9.47 18.23 -12.30
CA ASN A 150 8.32 18.82 -11.61
C ASN A 150 7.85 17.96 -10.43
N ILE A 151 7.82 16.63 -10.61
CA ILE A 151 7.38 15.70 -9.56
C ILE A 151 8.36 15.66 -8.39
N VAL A 152 9.67 15.70 -8.64
CA VAL A 152 10.67 15.81 -7.57
C VAL A 152 10.42 17.07 -6.74
N GLY A 153 10.16 18.21 -7.37
CA GLY A 153 9.81 19.45 -6.67
C GLY A 153 8.54 19.33 -5.81
N ILE A 154 7.51 18.64 -6.29
CA ILE A 154 6.26 18.40 -5.54
C ILE A 154 6.51 17.54 -4.29
N TYR A 155 7.25 16.44 -4.42
CA TYR A 155 7.56 15.56 -3.29
C TYR A 155 8.52 16.21 -2.28
N GLU A 156 9.46 17.05 -2.73
CA GLU A 156 10.38 17.77 -1.83
C GLU A 156 9.67 18.87 -1.02
N GLN A 157 8.61 19.49 -1.57
CA GLN A 157 7.79 20.45 -0.84
C GLN A 157 6.80 19.80 0.14
N CYS A 158 6.45 18.54 -0.11
CA CYS A 158 5.43 17.72 0.55
C CYS A 158 4.42 18.51 1.40
N ALA A 159 3.26 18.81 0.81
CA ALA A 159 2.14 19.42 1.48
C ALA A 159 0.93 18.49 1.45
N PHE A 160 0.42 18.15 2.63
CA PHE A 160 -0.85 17.46 2.79
C PHE A 160 -1.98 18.48 2.68
N ASN A 161 -2.69 18.46 1.55
CA ASN A 161 -3.86 19.30 1.31
C ASN A 161 -5.01 18.42 0.84
N HIS A 162 -5.80 17.95 1.79
CA HIS A 162 -6.96 17.14 1.47
C HIS A 162 -8.24 17.98 1.57
N PRO A 163 -9.14 17.93 0.57
CA PRO A 163 -10.30 18.81 0.52
C PRO A 163 -11.40 18.50 1.54
N TYR A 164 -11.28 17.43 2.32
CA TYR A 164 -12.35 16.97 3.21
C TYR A 164 -12.04 17.23 4.69
N HIS A 165 -13.10 17.40 5.48
CA HIS A 165 -12.97 17.46 6.93
C HIS A 165 -12.40 16.16 7.48
N ILE A 166 -11.53 16.29 8.50
CA ILE A 166 -10.85 15.18 9.14
C ILE A 166 -11.78 14.07 9.64
N TYR A 167 -12.99 14.41 10.10
CA TYR A 167 -13.96 13.40 10.56
C TYR A 167 -14.45 12.48 9.43
N LEU A 168 -14.55 13.00 8.20
CA LEU A 168 -14.93 12.19 7.04
C LEU A 168 -13.80 11.24 6.65
N HIS A 169 -12.54 11.69 6.74
CA HIS A 169 -11.40 10.81 6.54
C HIS A 169 -11.31 9.71 7.59
N LEU A 170 -11.48 10.07 8.86
CA LEU A 170 -11.49 9.10 9.95
C LEU A 170 -12.51 8.00 9.67
N LEU A 171 -13.73 8.41 9.33
CA LEU A 171 -14.80 7.47 9.01
C LEU A 171 -14.48 6.63 7.77
N PHE A 172 -13.91 7.26 6.73
CA PHE A 172 -13.50 6.60 5.50
C PHE A 172 -12.45 5.50 5.76
N GLU A 173 -11.39 5.84 6.51
CA GLU A 173 -10.33 4.90 6.88
C GLU A 173 -10.86 3.73 7.72
N LEU A 174 -11.73 4.02 8.69
CA LEU A 174 -12.35 3.00 9.56
C LEU A 174 -13.25 2.05 8.76
N VAL A 175 -14.17 2.61 7.95
CA VAL A 175 -15.15 1.82 7.21
C VAL A 175 -14.49 1.09 6.05
N GLY A 176 -13.54 1.72 5.38
CA GLY A 176 -12.78 1.15 4.28
C GLY A 176 -11.96 -0.06 4.75
N SER A 177 -11.17 0.08 5.81
CA SER A 177 -10.36 -1.02 6.34
C SER A 177 -11.22 -2.18 6.88
N PHE A 178 -12.35 -1.85 7.56
CA PHE A 178 -13.34 -2.83 7.98
C PHE A 178 -13.86 -3.64 6.79
N THR A 179 -14.30 -2.94 5.74
CA THR A 179 -14.90 -3.54 4.55
C THR A 179 -13.90 -4.41 3.80
N ILE A 180 -12.68 -3.92 3.59
CA ILE A 180 -11.59 -4.69 2.97
C ILE A 180 -11.41 -6.00 3.72
N ARG A 181 -11.18 -5.93 5.03
CA ARG A 181 -10.97 -7.11 5.87
C ARG A 181 -12.18 -8.05 5.86
N HIS A 182 -13.39 -7.51 5.88
CA HIS A 182 -14.63 -8.29 5.96
C HIS A 182 -14.86 -9.13 4.71
N VAL A 183 -14.59 -8.55 3.54
CA VAL A 183 -14.72 -9.21 2.25
C VAL A 183 -13.60 -10.23 2.05
N LEU A 184 -12.35 -9.84 2.35
CA LEU A 184 -11.19 -10.69 2.09
C LEU A 184 -11.21 -12.01 2.86
N THR A 185 -11.72 -12.04 4.09
CA THR A 185 -11.78 -13.30 4.86
C THR A 185 -12.92 -14.23 4.49
N ARG A 186 -13.91 -13.73 3.77
CA ARG A 186 -15.00 -14.54 3.20
C ARG A 186 -14.69 -14.97 1.77
N SER A 187 -13.68 -14.39 1.15
CA SER A 187 -13.22 -14.80 -0.16
C SER A 187 -12.61 -16.20 -0.10
N THR A 188 -13.14 -17.10 -0.91
CA THR A 188 -12.59 -18.46 -1.12
C THR A 188 -11.60 -18.50 -2.28
N SER A 189 -11.51 -17.44 -3.08
CA SER A 189 -10.69 -17.37 -4.29
C SER A 189 -9.61 -16.30 -4.13
N SER A 190 -8.34 -16.73 -4.21
CA SER A 190 -7.20 -15.80 -4.22
C SER A 190 -7.28 -14.82 -5.39
N THR A 191 -7.78 -15.27 -6.54
CA THR A 191 -8.06 -14.41 -7.71
C THR A 191 -9.10 -13.34 -7.37
N PHE A 192 -10.22 -13.70 -6.75
CA PHE A 192 -11.22 -12.70 -6.36
C PHE A 192 -10.64 -11.68 -5.38
N SER A 193 -9.90 -12.13 -4.37
CA SER A 193 -9.23 -11.25 -3.41
C SER A 193 -8.26 -10.27 -4.09
N ALA A 194 -7.49 -10.74 -5.07
CA ALA A 194 -6.57 -9.91 -5.85
C ALA A 194 -7.32 -8.83 -6.64
N PHE A 195 -8.36 -9.22 -7.38
CA PHE A 195 -9.17 -8.29 -8.18
C PHE A 195 -9.91 -7.28 -7.31
N PHE A 196 -10.46 -7.73 -6.18
CA PHE A 196 -11.16 -6.86 -5.23
C PHE A 196 -10.21 -5.81 -4.65
N MET A 197 -9.03 -6.21 -4.17
CA MET A 197 -8.03 -5.27 -3.65
C MET A 197 -7.59 -4.27 -4.71
N ALA A 198 -7.27 -4.75 -5.91
CA ALA A 198 -6.90 -3.89 -7.04
C ALA A 198 -8.01 -2.88 -7.35
N MET A 199 -9.28 -3.31 -7.37
CA MET A 199 -10.42 -2.43 -7.61
C MET A 199 -10.61 -1.40 -6.50
N VAL A 200 -10.55 -1.81 -5.22
CA VAL A 200 -10.73 -0.90 -4.08
C VAL A 200 -9.67 0.18 -4.09
N PHE A 201 -8.38 -0.18 -4.12
CA PHE A 201 -7.31 0.83 -4.11
C PHE A 201 -7.34 1.71 -5.36
N THR A 202 -7.60 1.13 -6.53
CA THR A 202 -7.76 1.94 -7.76
C THR A 202 -8.91 2.95 -7.61
N GLY A 203 -10.06 2.51 -7.12
CA GLY A 203 -11.24 3.37 -6.97
C GLY A 203 -11.04 4.46 -5.92
N VAL A 204 -10.48 4.10 -4.77
CA VAL A 204 -10.17 5.04 -3.67
C VAL A 204 -9.23 6.13 -4.16
N VAL A 205 -8.10 5.76 -4.76
CA VAL A 205 -7.12 6.75 -5.20
C VAL A 205 -7.64 7.59 -6.38
N THR A 206 -8.40 6.99 -7.29
CA THR A 206 -8.90 7.68 -8.50
C THR A 206 -10.07 8.62 -8.22
N PHE A 207 -11.01 8.23 -7.35
CA PHE A 207 -12.28 8.94 -7.15
C PHE A 207 -12.38 9.67 -5.82
N VAL A 208 -11.79 9.13 -4.74
CA VAL A 208 -11.76 9.82 -3.43
C VAL A 208 -10.57 10.76 -3.39
N GLY A 209 -9.46 10.38 -4.02
CA GLY A 209 -8.19 11.11 -3.97
C GLY A 209 -7.37 10.81 -2.72
N ASP A 210 -7.82 9.87 -1.89
CA ASP A 210 -7.08 9.37 -0.75
C ASP A 210 -6.15 8.24 -1.19
N GLN A 211 -4.91 8.25 -0.69
CA GLN A 211 -3.92 7.24 -1.04
C GLN A 211 -3.75 6.16 0.03
N ALA A 212 -4.48 6.20 1.16
CA ALA A 212 -4.03 5.41 2.29
C ALA A 212 -5.08 4.75 3.19
N LEU A 213 -5.81 3.77 2.65
CA LEU A 213 -6.37 2.63 3.42
C LEU A 213 -5.30 1.65 3.93
N ASP A 214 -4.05 2.10 4.10
CA ASP A 214 -2.89 1.35 4.59
C ASP A 214 -1.96 2.29 5.39
N PRO A 215 -1.77 2.04 6.70
CA PRO A 215 -0.97 2.89 7.57
C PRO A 215 0.48 3.08 7.12
N LEU A 216 1.07 2.05 6.51
CA LEU A 216 2.47 2.09 6.08
C LEU A 216 2.64 2.91 4.80
N ILE A 217 1.68 2.83 3.89
CA ILE A 217 1.64 3.67 2.69
C ILE A 217 1.45 5.13 3.11
N ALA A 218 0.50 5.42 4.00
CA ALA A 218 0.33 6.76 4.56
C ALA A 218 1.61 7.28 5.23
N THR A 219 2.29 6.44 6.01
CA THR A 219 3.54 6.83 6.68
C THR A 219 4.63 7.15 5.68
N THR A 220 4.72 6.38 4.60
CA THR A 220 5.72 6.58 3.56
C THR A 220 5.48 7.87 2.77
N LEU A 221 4.23 8.24 2.53
CA LEU A 221 3.87 9.35 1.66
C LEU A 221 3.62 10.67 2.39
N PHE A 222 3.03 10.63 3.59
CA PHE A 222 2.48 11.82 4.24
C PHE A 222 3.16 12.18 5.56
N TYR A 223 3.91 11.26 6.17
CA TYR A 223 4.53 11.52 7.47
C TYR A 223 5.56 12.64 7.38
N GLY A 224 5.39 13.69 8.19
CA GLY A 224 6.29 14.85 8.21
C GLY A 224 6.00 15.89 7.13
N CYS A 225 4.98 15.69 6.29
CA CYS A 225 4.54 16.68 5.32
C CYS A 225 3.80 17.84 5.99
N ARG A 226 3.89 19.04 5.41
CA ARG A 226 3.24 20.24 5.97
C ARG A 226 1.72 20.11 5.84
N GLY A 227 0.97 20.62 6.82
CA GLY A 227 -0.50 20.66 6.77
C GLY A 227 -1.21 19.48 7.47
N LEU A 228 -0.47 18.52 8.00
CA LEU A 228 -1.01 17.46 8.86
C LEU A 228 -0.13 17.30 10.10
N ASP A 229 -0.68 17.59 11.28
CA ASP A 229 0.08 17.35 12.51
C ASP A 229 0.21 15.85 12.81
N PHE A 230 1.15 15.53 13.68
CA PHE A 230 1.42 14.15 14.08
C PHE A 230 0.22 13.44 14.71
N GLN A 231 -0.55 14.13 15.56
CA GLN A 231 -1.67 13.53 16.29
C GLN A 231 -2.80 13.15 15.34
N HIS A 232 -3.16 14.06 14.44
CA HIS A 232 -4.13 13.85 13.39
C HIS A 232 -3.66 12.78 12.40
N PHE A 233 -2.37 12.78 12.04
CA PHE A 233 -1.80 11.71 11.20
C PHE A 233 -1.99 10.32 11.83
N ILE A 234 -1.59 10.16 13.10
CA ILE A 234 -1.72 8.88 13.81
C ILE A 234 -3.20 8.50 13.99
N LEU A 235 -4.06 9.47 14.31
CA LEU A 235 -5.48 9.21 14.49
C LEU A 235 -6.13 8.71 13.19
N VAL A 236 -5.86 9.40 12.07
CA VAL A 236 -6.46 9.11 10.75
C VAL A 236 -5.90 7.84 10.17
N TYR A 237 -4.57 7.72 10.03
CA TYR A 237 -3.96 6.68 9.21
C TYR A 237 -3.47 5.46 9.98
N TRP A 238 -3.42 5.50 11.31
CA TRP A 238 -3.04 4.35 12.13
C TRP A 238 -4.20 3.86 12.99
N ILE A 239 -4.73 4.69 13.87
CA ILE A 239 -5.74 4.27 14.84
C ILE A 239 -7.05 3.90 14.15
N SER A 240 -7.60 4.80 13.34
CA SER A 240 -8.90 4.61 12.68
C SER A 240 -8.95 3.32 11.83
N PRO A 241 -8.01 3.07 10.91
CA PRO A 241 -8.08 1.90 10.07
C PRO A 241 -7.73 0.61 10.83
N VAL A 242 -6.86 0.65 11.85
CA VAL A 242 -6.61 -0.52 12.70
C VAL A 242 -7.86 -0.91 13.49
N ILE A 243 -8.61 0.07 14.03
CA ILE A 243 -9.90 -0.19 14.69
C ILE A 243 -10.88 -0.84 13.71
N GLY A 244 -11.04 -0.28 12.51
CA GLY A 244 -11.91 -0.86 11.48
C GLY A 244 -11.55 -2.30 11.13
N TRP A 245 -10.27 -2.56 10.90
CA TRP A 245 -9.75 -3.90 10.60
C TRP A 245 -10.02 -4.90 11.74
N LEU A 246 -9.66 -4.53 12.98
CA LEU A 246 -9.85 -5.40 14.15
C LEU A 246 -11.32 -5.61 14.51
N LEU A 247 -12.19 -4.63 14.28
CA LEU A 247 -13.62 -4.78 14.47
C LEU A 247 -14.20 -5.86 13.54
N SER A 248 -13.77 -5.86 12.28
CA SER A 248 -14.14 -6.89 11.31
C SER A 248 -13.62 -8.28 11.74
N ALA A 249 -12.36 -8.36 12.17
CA ALA A 249 -11.78 -9.60 12.68
C ALA A 249 -12.49 -10.12 13.94
N HIS A 250 -12.96 -9.23 14.81
CA HIS A 250 -13.69 -9.60 16.04
C HIS A 250 -15.05 -10.20 15.75
N ILE A 251 -15.77 -9.66 14.77
CA ILE A 251 -17.04 -10.24 14.30
C ILE A 251 -16.83 -11.68 13.81
N ASP A 252 -15.78 -11.91 13.03
CA ASP A 252 -15.44 -13.25 12.53
C ASP A 252 -15.06 -14.20 13.68
N SER A 253 -14.28 -13.74 14.66
CA SER A 253 -13.86 -14.56 15.81
C SER A 253 -15.04 -15.07 16.65
N LYS A 254 -16.11 -14.26 16.77
CA LYS A 254 -17.33 -14.63 17.49
C LYS A 254 -18.22 -15.59 16.71
N ALA A 255 -18.24 -15.48 15.37
CA ALA A 255 -19.04 -16.35 14.52
C ALA A 255 -18.52 -17.80 14.48
N VAL A 256 -17.22 -18.01 14.71
CA VAL A 256 -16.57 -19.33 14.71
C VAL A 256 -16.67 -20.05 16.07
N GLN A 257 -17.06 -19.38 17.15
CA GLN A 257 -17.32 -20.05 18.44
C GLN A 257 -18.63 -20.85 18.32
N PRO A 258 -18.62 -22.20 18.36
CA PRO A 258 -19.85 -22.97 18.36
C PRO A 258 -20.63 -22.59 19.62
N LYS A 259 -21.93 -22.30 19.46
CA LYS A 259 -22.88 -22.18 20.58
C LYS A 259 -22.60 -23.34 21.52
N LYS A 260 -22.01 -23.07 22.70
CA LYS A 260 -21.85 -24.08 23.75
C LYS A 260 -23.23 -24.71 23.94
N SER A 261 -23.36 -25.97 23.53
CA SER A 261 -24.54 -26.79 23.77
C SER A 261 -24.93 -26.57 25.24
N LYS A 262 -26.12 -26.01 25.47
CA LYS A 262 -26.72 -25.99 26.79
C LYS A 262 -26.88 -27.45 27.19
N LYS A 263 -25.91 -27.96 27.96
CA LYS A 263 -26.06 -29.19 28.72
C LYS A 263 -27.26 -28.95 29.63
N LYS A 264 -28.43 -29.50 29.25
CA LYS A 264 -29.56 -29.61 30.15
C LYS A 264 -29.11 -30.57 31.24
N THR A 265 -28.89 -30.03 32.43
CA THR A 265 -28.75 -30.80 33.65
C THR A 265 -30.16 -30.96 34.22
N ASN A 266 -30.48 -32.22 34.52
CA ASN A 266 -31.70 -32.77 35.14
C ASN A 266 -32.89 -32.98 34.21
#